data_AF-A0A7V3JND6-F1
#
_entry.id   AF-A0A7V3JND6-F1
#
_cell.length_a   1.000
_cell.length_b   1.000
_cell.length_c   1.000
_cell.angle_alpha   90.00
_cell.angle_beta   90.00
_cell.angle_gamma   90.00
#
_symmetry.space_group_name_H-M   'P 1'
#
loop_
_entity.id
_entity.type
_entity.pdbx_description
1 polymer ?
#
loop_
_entity_poly.entity_id
_entity_poly.type
_entity_poly.pdbx_seq_one_letter_code
_entity_poly.pdbx_strand_id
1 'polypeptide(L)'
;MSPRITRSGWLVAVVLAAAALGIANAAVGADVPANAPVSLEIPQGLAGGPKAWTSPTGLTSALQVMLLLTVLSLAPAVLLMTTCFVRIIVVLGLLRQALGTQQLPPSQVITSLALFVTLLVMTPVWKQVYDQGVAPYTQGRIGLEEAWTAGIEPIRRFM
;
A
#
# COMPACT_ATOMS: atom_id res chain seq x y z
N MET A 1 -35.38 -1.50 -15.16
CA MET A 1 -34.10 -1.77 -15.85
C MET A 1 -32.97 -1.16 -15.03
N SER A 2 -32.59 -1.76 -13.90
CA SER A 2 -31.61 -1.18 -12.96
C SER A 2 -30.20 -1.73 -13.23
N PRO A 3 -29.16 -0.88 -13.38
CA PRO A 3 -27.81 -1.35 -13.57
C PRO A 3 -27.23 -1.80 -12.21
N ARG A 4 -26.88 -3.08 -12.12
CA ARG A 4 -26.18 -3.66 -10.96
C ARG A 4 -24.72 -3.20 -10.97
N ILE A 5 -24.44 -2.07 -10.34
CA ILE A 5 -23.08 -1.63 -10.03
C ILE A 5 -22.51 -2.60 -8.98
N THR A 6 -21.51 -3.38 -9.39
CA THR A 6 -20.86 -4.40 -8.57
C THR A 6 -20.01 -3.73 -7.49
N ARG A 7 -20.20 -4.15 -6.23
CA ARG A 7 -19.56 -3.57 -5.01
C ARG A 7 -18.01 -3.55 -5.08
N SER A 8 -17.41 -4.33 -5.97
CA SER A 8 -15.96 -4.36 -6.22
C SER A 8 -15.42 -3.14 -6.98
N GLY A 9 -16.23 -2.51 -7.85
CA GLY A 9 -15.82 -1.30 -8.58
C GLY A 9 -15.68 -0.08 -7.67
N TRP A 10 -16.47 -0.03 -6.60
CA TRP A 10 -16.41 1.06 -5.62
C TRP A 10 -15.13 1.01 -4.79
N LEU A 11 -14.65 -0.19 -4.43
CA LEU A 11 -13.40 -0.34 -3.67
C LEU A 11 -12.17 0.04 -4.51
N VAL A 12 -12.13 -0.33 -5.79
CA VAL A 12 -11.05 0.07 -6.69
C VAL A 12 -11.07 1.58 -6.95
N ALA A 13 -12.26 2.18 -7.11
CA ALA A 13 -12.41 3.62 -7.25
C ALA A 13 -12.02 4.38 -5.97
N VAL A 14 -12.33 3.86 -4.78
CA VAL A 14 -11.96 4.46 -3.49
C VAL A 14 -10.46 4.35 -3.23
N VAL A 15 -9.82 3.23 -3.59
CA VAL A 15 -8.36 3.06 -3.45
C VAL A 15 -7.62 3.94 -4.45
N LEU A 16 -8.11 4.05 -5.69
CA LEU A 16 -7.53 4.99 -6.68
C LEU A 16 -7.77 6.46 -6.32
N ALA A 17 -8.93 6.80 -5.74
CA ALA A 17 -9.22 8.14 -5.24
C ALA A 17 -8.39 8.48 -4.00
N ALA A 18 -8.16 7.53 -3.08
CA ALA A 18 -7.30 7.72 -1.91
C ALA A 18 -5.82 7.85 -2.30
N ALA A 19 -5.35 7.09 -3.28
CA ALA A 19 -4.01 7.23 -3.84
C ALA A 19 -3.84 8.57 -4.59
N ALA A 20 -4.86 9.01 -5.34
CA ALA A 20 -4.85 10.31 -6.01
C ALA A 20 -4.91 11.48 -5.01
N LEU A 21 -5.70 11.38 -3.93
CA LEU A 21 -5.73 12.38 -2.86
C LEU A 21 -4.40 12.44 -2.07
N GLY A 22 -3.75 11.30 -1.83
CA GLY A 22 -2.46 11.25 -1.15
C GLY A 22 -1.33 11.91 -1.93
N ILE A 23 -1.37 11.85 -3.27
CA ILE A 23 -0.35 12.48 -4.14
C ILE A 23 -0.67 13.96 -4.40
N ALA A 24 -1.95 14.34 -4.46
CA ALA A 24 -2.37 15.74 -4.64
C ALA A 24 -2.00 16.64 -3.44
N ASN A 25 -2.00 16.09 -2.23
CA ASN A 25 -1.72 16.86 -1.01
C ASN A 25 -0.23 17.24 -0.86
N ALA A 26 0.67 16.67 -1.68
CA ALA A 26 2.10 17.02 -1.68
C ALA A 26 2.45 18.18 -2.64
N ALA A 27 1.52 18.63 -3.48
CA ALA A 27 1.81 19.56 -4.59
C ALA A 27 1.09 20.92 -4.52
N VAL A 28 0.31 21.22 -3.48
CA VAL A 28 -0.31 22.55 -3.31
C VAL A 28 0.47 23.34 -2.26
N GLY A 29 1.41 24.16 -2.72
CA GLY A 29 1.77 25.36 -1.99
C GLY A 29 0.66 26.38 -2.17
N ALA A 30 -0.10 26.68 -1.11
CA ALA A 30 -0.83 27.93 -0.85
C ALA A 30 -1.67 27.77 0.43
N ASP A 31 -1.32 28.53 1.47
CA ASP A 31 -2.19 28.99 2.57
C ASP A 31 -3.40 28.12 2.97
N VAL A 32 -3.19 27.11 3.81
CA VAL A 32 -4.28 26.47 4.58
C VAL A 32 -4.23 26.99 6.02
N PRO A 33 -5.25 27.69 6.52
CA PRO A 33 -5.27 28.21 7.88
C PRO A 33 -5.17 27.07 8.90
N ALA A 34 -4.18 27.21 9.78
CA ALA A 34 -3.58 26.18 10.61
C ALA A 34 -4.41 25.71 11.83
N ASN A 35 -5.74 25.73 11.81
CA ASN A 35 -6.49 25.37 13.03
C ASN A 35 -7.92 24.85 12.80
N ALA A 36 -8.05 23.67 12.20
CA ALA A 36 -9.22 22.82 12.41
C ALA A 36 -8.76 21.58 13.19
N PRO A 37 -9.22 21.34 14.43
CA PRO A 37 -8.76 20.19 15.20
C PRO A 37 -9.27 18.90 14.54
N VAL A 38 -8.35 18.14 13.97
CA VAL A 38 -8.58 16.75 13.57
C VAL A 38 -8.82 15.95 14.86
N SER A 39 -10.07 15.63 15.16
CA SER A 39 -10.41 14.75 16.26
C SER A 39 -10.12 13.30 15.86
N LEU A 40 -8.93 12.82 16.23
CA LEU A 40 -8.59 11.41 16.17
C LEU A 40 -9.31 10.70 17.32
N GLU A 41 -10.32 9.88 17.04
CA GLU A 41 -10.88 8.96 18.02
C GLU A 41 -9.84 7.88 18.33
N ILE A 42 -9.12 8.07 19.43
CA ILE A 42 -8.09 7.15 19.89
C ILE A 42 -8.77 5.96 20.59
N PRO A 43 -8.49 4.70 20.20
CA PRO A 43 -9.03 3.50 20.84
C PRO A 43 -8.80 3.52 22.36
N GLN A 44 -9.79 3.13 23.16
CA GLN A 44 -9.77 3.30 24.62
C GLN A 44 -8.61 2.59 25.35
N GLY A 45 -7.96 1.59 24.73
CA GLY A 45 -6.71 1.00 25.22
C GLY A 45 -5.51 1.95 25.19
N LEU A 46 -5.56 2.97 24.31
CA LEU A 46 -4.64 4.11 24.25
C LEU A 46 -5.19 5.36 24.97
N ALA A 47 -6.41 5.34 25.53
CA ALA A 47 -7.01 6.50 26.22
C ALA A 47 -6.84 6.46 27.74
N GLY A 48 -6.40 5.33 28.32
CA GLY A 48 -6.44 5.09 29.77
C GLY A 48 -5.37 5.79 30.62
N GLY A 49 -4.55 6.68 30.04
CA GLY A 49 -3.46 7.37 30.75
C GLY A 49 -2.37 6.42 31.26
N PRO A 50 -1.21 6.94 31.73
CA PRO A 50 0.03 6.16 31.98
C PRO A 50 -0.13 4.85 32.77
N LYS A 51 -1.09 4.78 33.70
CA LYS A 51 -1.37 3.59 34.52
C LYS A 51 -2.05 2.44 33.76
N ALA A 52 -2.78 2.73 32.68
CA ALA A 52 -3.40 1.70 31.85
C ALA A 52 -2.38 1.04 30.92
N TRP A 53 -1.46 1.81 30.34
CA TRP A 53 -0.38 1.31 29.46
C TRP A 53 0.70 0.53 30.21
N THR A 54 0.89 0.80 31.51
CA THR A 54 1.85 0.09 32.35
C THR A 54 1.25 -1.12 33.08
N SER A 55 -0.05 -1.39 32.92
CA SER A 55 -0.65 -2.65 33.37
C SER A 55 -0.16 -3.80 32.47
N PRO A 56 0.04 -5.04 32.99
CA PRO A 56 0.51 -6.17 32.18
C PRO A 56 -0.32 -6.41 30.91
N THR A 57 -1.64 -6.21 30.99
CA THR A 57 -2.58 -6.36 29.86
C THR A 57 -2.51 -5.19 28.86
N GLY A 58 -2.29 -3.96 29.35
CA GLY A 58 -2.15 -2.78 28.51
C GLY A 58 -0.82 -2.73 27.76
N LEU A 59 0.25 -3.25 28.37
CA LEU A 59 1.57 -3.36 27.73
C LEU A 59 1.51 -4.32 26.52
N THR A 60 0.85 -5.47 26.64
CA THR A 60 0.66 -6.41 25.52
C THR A 60 -0.12 -5.77 24.37
N SER A 61 -1.18 -5.02 24.68
CA SER A 61 -2.01 -4.34 23.68
C SER A 61 -1.24 -3.22 22.97
N ALA A 62 -0.49 -2.41 23.72
CA ALA A 62 0.37 -1.36 23.17
C ALA A 62 1.49 -1.93 22.29
N LEU A 63 2.14 -3.01 22.71
CA LEU A 63 3.15 -3.71 21.91
C LEU A 63 2.57 -4.30 20.62
N GLN A 64 1.38 -4.89 20.67
CA GLN A 64 0.72 -5.43 19.48
C GLN A 64 0.40 -4.34 18.45
N VAL A 65 -0.10 -3.19 18.90
CA VAL A 65 -0.35 -2.03 18.02
C VAL A 65 0.96 -1.47 17.46
N MET A 66 1.99 -1.34 18.29
CA MET A 66 3.31 -0.90 17.84
C MET A 66 3.87 -1.81 16.74
N LEU A 67 3.78 -3.13 16.93
CA LEU A 67 4.22 -4.11 15.95
C LEU A 67 3.42 -4.04 14.65
N LEU A 68 2.09 -3.90 14.74
CA LEU A 68 1.21 -3.75 13.57
C LEU A 68 1.57 -2.50 12.76
N LEU A 69 1.76 -1.36 13.44
CA LEU A 69 2.16 -0.11 12.79
C LEU A 69 3.54 -0.22 12.14
N THR A 70 4.46 -0.94 12.78
CA THR A 70 5.81 -1.19 12.23
C THR A 70 5.73 -1.99 10.93
N VAL A 71 4.97 -3.09 10.93
CA VAL A 71 4.77 -3.92 9.74
C VAL A 71 4.05 -3.14 8.64
N LEU A 72 3.02 -2.35 8.99
CA LEU A 72 2.27 -1.55 8.03
C LEU A 72 3.13 -0.45 7.38
N SER A 73 4.05 0.16 8.14
CA SER A 73 4.99 1.15 7.62
C SER A 73 6.04 0.53 6.69
N LEU A 74 6.48 -0.70 6.96
CA LEU A 74 7.49 -1.40 6.15
C LEU A 74 6.89 -2.03 4.88
N ALA A 75 5.62 -2.45 4.94
CA ALA A 75 4.89 -3.11 3.86
C ALA A 75 5.02 -2.43 2.48
N PRO A 76 4.83 -1.10 2.31
CA PRO A 76 4.94 -0.48 0.99
C PRO A 76 6.37 -0.56 0.42
N ALA A 77 7.40 -0.42 1.26
CA ALA A 77 8.79 -0.51 0.83
C ALA A 77 9.15 -1.94 0.38
N VAL A 78 8.74 -2.94 1.17
CA VAL A 78 8.97 -4.36 0.83
C VAL A 78 8.25 -4.71 -0.48
N LEU A 79 7.02 -4.24 -0.67
CA LEU A 79 6.26 -4.48 -1.90
C LEU A 79 6.99 -3.91 -3.12
N LEU A 80 7.58 -2.72 -3.03
CA LEU A 80 8.39 -2.18 -4.12
C LEU A 80 9.68 -3.00 -4.36
N MET A 81 10.29 -3.55 -3.31
CA MET A 81 11.52 -4.36 -3.44
C MET A 81 11.28 -5.77 -3.99
N THR A 82 10.12 -6.38 -3.72
CA THR A 82 9.76 -7.73 -4.21
C THR A 82 9.13 -7.72 -5.59
N THR A 83 8.95 -6.55 -6.20
CA THR A 83 8.36 -6.37 -7.53
C THR A 83 9.41 -5.95 -8.56
N CYS A 84 9.00 -5.77 -9.82
CA CYS A 84 9.90 -5.29 -10.88
C CYS A 84 10.29 -3.80 -10.78
N PHE A 85 9.77 -3.08 -9.79
CA PHE A 85 10.02 -1.65 -9.62
C PHE A 85 11.53 -1.32 -9.58
N VAL A 86 12.32 -2.08 -8.81
CA VAL A 86 13.78 -1.87 -8.69
C VAL A 86 14.49 -2.02 -10.04
N ARG A 87 14.09 -3.00 -10.86
CA ARG A 87 14.69 -3.19 -12.20
C ARG A 87 14.33 -2.02 -13.12
N ILE A 88 13.07 -1.60 -13.10
CA ILE A 88 12.56 -0.52 -13.97
C ILE A 88 13.21 0.83 -13.61
N ILE A 89 13.26 1.19 -12.33
CA ILE A 89 13.83 2.48 -11.90
C ILE A 89 15.33 2.57 -12.20
N VAL A 90 16.08 1.47 -12.06
CA VAL A 90 17.50 1.42 -12.40
C VAL A 90 17.71 1.61 -13.91
N VAL A 91 16.97 0.90 -14.75
CA VAL A 91 17.08 1.02 -16.21
C VAL A 91 16.75 2.45 -16.68
N LEU A 92 15.66 3.04 -16.17
CA LEU A 92 15.30 4.43 -16.48
C LEU A 92 16.33 5.43 -15.94
N GLY A 93 16.92 5.16 -14.77
CA GLY A 93 17.99 5.97 -14.20
C GLY A 93 19.27 5.94 -15.03
N LEU A 94 19.67 4.77 -15.52
CA LEU A 94 20.80 4.61 -16.43
C LEU A 94 20.53 5.28 -17.78
N LEU A 95 19.31 5.17 -18.30
CA LEU A 95 18.90 5.87 -19.52
C LEU A 95 19.04 7.38 -19.37
N ARG A 96 18.64 7.96 -18.23
CA ARG A 96 18.84 9.39 -17.94
C ARG A 96 20.31 9.77 -18.01
N GLN A 97 21.20 8.97 -17.43
CA GLN A 97 22.64 9.25 -17.45
C GLN A 97 23.23 9.15 -18.86
N ALA A 98 22.71 8.23 -19.68
CA ALA A 98 23.13 8.06 -21.07
C ALA A 98 22.73 9.22 -21.99
N LEU A 99 21.67 9.97 -21.66
CA LEU A 99 21.23 11.13 -22.45
C LEU A 99 22.14 12.37 -22.29
N GLY A 100 23.10 12.35 -21.36
CA GLY A 100 24.07 13.44 -21.17
C GLY A 100 23.47 14.76 -20.63
N THR A 101 22.16 14.81 -20.39
CA THR A 101 21.44 15.97 -19.86
C THR A 101 21.36 15.90 -18.34
N GLN A 102 21.90 16.91 -17.64
CA GLN A 102 22.08 16.90 -16.18
C GLN A 102 20.77 16.92 -15.37
N GLN A 103 19.66 17.44 -15.91
CA GLN A 103 18.43 17.68 -15.12
C GLN A 103 17.14 17.19 -15.76
N LEU A 104 17.17 16.76 -17.01
CA LEU A 104 16.00 16.22 -17.70
C LEU A 104 16.20 14.73 -17.97
N PRO A 105 15.26 13.85 -17.60
CA PRO A 105 14.02 14.09 -16.83
C PRO A 105 14.25 14.17 -15.30
N PRO A 106 13.40 14.89 -14.54
CA PRO A 106 13.47 14.94 -13.06
C PRO A 106 13.34 13.55 -12.41
N SER A 107 14.00 13.33 -11.27
CA SER A 107 13.95 12.06 -10.52
C SER A 107 12.53 11.66 -10.12
N GLN A 108 11.69 12.63 -9.76
CA GLN A 108 10.28 12.41 -9.45
C GLN A 108 9.47 11.85 -10.64
N VAL A 109 9.79 12.28 -11.86
CA VAL A 109 9.14 11.78 -13.09
C VAL A 109 9.56 10.33 -13.35
N ILE A 110 10.85 10.01 -13.17
CA ILE A 110 11.35 8.65 -13.33
C ILE A 110 10.71 7.70 -12.31
N THR A 111 10.63 8.11 -11.05
CA THR A 111 10.00 7.31 -9.99
C THR A 111 8.52 7.08 -10.25
N SER A 112 7.77 8.11 -10.65
CA SER A 112 6.35 7.95 -10.96
C SER A 112 6.11 7.07 -12.19
N LEU A 113 6.90 7.24 -13.25
CA LEU A 113 6.85 6.37 -14.43
C LEU A 113 7.17 4.92 -14.07
N ALA A 114 8.21 4.69 -13.26
CA ALA A 114 8.58 3.36 -12.80
C ALA A 114 7.43 2.69 -12.02
N LEU A 115 6.74 3.46 -11.16
CA LEU A 115 5.62 2.95 -10.38
C LEU A 115 4.43 2.59 -11.28
N PHE A 116 4.05 3.44 -12.23
CA PHE A 116 2.98 3.15 -13.19
C PHE A 116 3.28 1.92 -14.05
N VAL A 117 4.48 1.81 -14.60
CA VAL A 117 4.89 0.64 -15.38
C VAL A 117 4.86 -0.62 -14.51
N THR A 118 5.30 -0.53 -13.25
CA THR A 118 5.24 -1.65 -12.30
C THR A 118 3.81 -2.15 -12.11
N LEU A 119 2.83 -1.24 -11.91
CA LEU A 119 1.42 -1.60 -11.75
C LEU A 119 0.87 -2.34 -12.97
N LEU A 120 1.22 -1.88 -14.18
CA LEU A 120 0.80 -2.51 -15.43
C LEU A 120 1.40 -3.92 -15.58
N VAL A 121 2.70 -4.08 -15.29
CA VAL A 121 3.39 -5.37 -15.37
C VAL A 121 2.90 -6.35 -14.30
N MET A 122 2.54 -5.85 -13.11
CA MET A 122 2.09 -6.67 -11.97
C MET A 122 0.62 -7.12 -12.02
N THR A 123 -0.19 -6.50 -12.87
CA THR A 123 -1.62 -6.81 -13.01
C THR A 123 -1.94 -8.32 -13.07
N PRO A 124 -1.28 -9.16 -13.90
CA PRO A 124 -1.57 -10.60 -13.95
C PRO A 124 -1.19 -11.36 -12.68
N VAL A 125 -0.14 -10.93 -11.96
CA VAL A 125 0.29 -11.56 -10.71
C VAL A 125 -0.76 -11.31 -9.63
N TRP A 126 -1.22 -10.07 -9.48
CA TRP A 126 -2.26 -9.72 -8.50
C TRP A 126 -3.59 -10.41 -8.79
N LYS A 127 -3.93 -10.59 -10.06
CA LYS A 127 -5.11 -11.35 -10.45
C LYS A 127 -5.01 -12.82 -10.00
N GLN A 128 -3.85 -13.46 -10.17
CA GLN A 128 -3.63 -14.84 -9.70
C GLN A 128 -3.75 -14.94 -8.18
N VAL A 129 -3.15 -14.01 -7.43
CA VAL A 129 -3.25 -13.97 -5.97
C VAL A 129 -4.71 -13.83 -5.51
N TYR A 130 -5.47 -12.96 -6.18
CA TYR A 130 -6.89 -12.78 -5.87
C TYR A 130 -7.72 -14.03 -6.18
N ASP A 131 -7.55 -14.60 -7.37
CA ASP A 131 -8.35 -15.74 -7.85
C ASP A 131 -8.01 -17.05 -7.10
N GLN A 132 -6.75 -17.24 -6.68
CA GLN A 132 -6.27 -18.47 -6.04
C GLN A 132 -6.29 -18.43 -4.51
N GLY A 133 -6.15 -17.26 -3.88
CA GLY A 133 -6.10 -17.12 -2.42
C GLY A 133 -7.32 -16.38 -1.85
N VAL A 134 -7.52 -15.13 -2.27
CA VAL A 134 -8.48 -14.22 -1.63
C VAL A 134 -9.94 -14.62 -1.91
N ALA A 135 -10.28 -14.89 -3.17
CA ALA A 135 -11.61 -15.30 -3.58
C ALA A 135 -12.07 -16.61 -2.91
N PRO A 136 -11.29 -17.71 -2.92
CA PRO A 136 -11.70 -18.94 -2.26
C PRO A 136 -11.73 -18.84 -0.72
N TYR A 137 -10.85 -18.05 -0.11
CA TYR A 137 -10.89 -17.79 1.34
C TYR A 137 -12.15 -17.05 1.77
N THR A 138 -12.51 -15.98 1.06
CA THR A 138 -13.73 -15.20 1.35
C THR A 138 -15.02 -15.98 1.08
N GLN A 139 -14.96 -17.02 0.26
CA GLN A 139 -16.06 -17.95 -0.01
C GLN A 139 -16.10 -19.14 0.96
N GLY A 140 -15.17 -19.23 1.92
CA GLY A 140 -15.09 -20.33 2.88
C GLY A 140 -14.69 -21.67 2.28
N ARG A 141 -14.08 -21.69 1.09
CA ARG A 141 -13.68 -22.92 0.38
C ARG A 141 -12.33 -23.47 0.85
N ILE A 142 -11.44 -22.61 1.35
CA ILE A 142 -10.10 -22.96 1.82
C ILE A 142 -9.82 -22.30 3.18
N GLY A 143 -8.94 -22.91 3.97
CA GLY A 143 -8.45 -22.35 5.24
C GLY A 143 -7.45 -21.19 5.04
N LEU A 144 -7.15 -20.46 6.11
CA LEU A 144 -6.21 -19.32 6.08
C LEU A 144 -4.80 -19.74 5.62
N GLU A 145 -4.32 -20.89 6.08
CA GLU A 145 -2.97 -21.39 5.78
C GLU A 145 -2.82 -21.80 4.31
N GLU A 146 -3.86 -22.41 3.75
CA GLU A 146 -3.91 -22.77 2.33
C GLU A 146 -4.04 -21.52 1.45
N ALA A 147 -4.87 -20.55 1.85
CA ALA A 147 -4.98 -19.25 1.19
C ALA A 147 -3.67 -18.46 1.19
N TRP A 148 -2.93 -18.51 2.30
CA TRP A 148 -1.62 -17.88 2.43
C TRP A 148 -0.59 -18.51 1.47
N THR A 149 -0.58 -19.84 1.42
CA THR A 149 0.34 -20.60 0.54
C THR A 149 0.01 -20.35 -0.94
N ALA A 150 -1.27 -20.44 -1.30
CA ALA A 150 -1.75 -20.17 -2.66
C ALA A 150 -1.55 -18.70 -3.08
N GLY A 151 -1.62 -17.75 -2.15
CA GLY A 151 -1.38 -16.33 -2.42
C GLY A 151 0.09 -15.96 -2.61
N ILE A 152 1.03 -16.68 -1.99
CA ILE A 152 2.46 -16.40 -2.10
C ILE A 152 3.08 -17.01 -3.36
N GLU A 153 2.56 -18.14 -3.83
CA GLU A 153 3.10 -18.87 -4.98
C GLU A 153 3.22 -18.01 -6.26
N PRO A 154 2.21 -17.21 -6.67
CA PRO A 154 2.34 -16.33 -7.85
C PRO A 154 3.41 -15.25 -7.69
N ILE A 155 3.61 -14.74 -6.47
CA ILE A 155 4.64 -13.73 -6.18
C ILE A 155 6.03 -14.36 -6.27
N ARG A 156 6.22 -15.55 -5.70
CA ARG A 156 7.49 -16.30 -5.81
C ARG A 156 7.83 -16.65 -7.25
N ARG A 157 6.83 -17.00 -8.06
CA ARG A 157 7.03 -17.31 -9.48
C ARG A 157 7.44 -16.10 -10.31
N PHE A 158 7.08 -14.90 -9.88
CA PHE A 158 7.45 -13.65 -10.55
C PHE A 158 8.91 -13.23 -10.25
N MET A 159 9.41 -13.54 -9.05
CA MET A 159 10.75 -13.14 -8.60
C MET A 159 11.86 -13.87 -9.37
#